data_AF-A0A935YIW5-F1
#
_entry.id   AF-A0A935YIW5-F1
#
_cell.length_a   1.000
_cell.length_b   1.000
_cell.length_c   1.000
_cell.angle_alpha   90.00
_cell.angle_beta   90.00
_cell.angle_gamma   90.00
#
_symmetry.space_group_name_H-M   'P 1'
#
loop_
_entity.id
_entity.type
_entity.pdbx_description
1 polymer ?
#
loop_
_entity_poly.entity_id
_entity_poly.type
_entity_poly.pdbx_seq_one_letter_code
_entity_poly.pdbx_strand_id
1 'polypeptide(L)' 'MRSWLVLLLVPAVMFPAPAQAYVDPGSGSLAVQGIIAAILGVGLTLRLYWRRIRDRLRGRPQRDDETDADA' A
#
# COMPACT_ATOMS: atom_id res chain seq x y z
N MET A 1 31.32 40.14 -25.70
CA MET A 1 30.73 38.78 -25.71
C MET A 1 30.65 38.14 -24.31
N ARG A 2 31.50 38.49 -23.33
CA ARG A 2 31.47 37.88 -21.98
C ARG A 2 30.26 38.30 -21.11
N SER A 3 29.71 39.49 -21.31
CA SER A 3 28.59 40.03 -20.51
C SER A 3 27.25 39.34 -20.80
N TRP A 4 27.09 38.73 -21.97
CA TRP A 4 25.89 37.99 -22.35
C TRP A 4 25.72 36.70 -21.53
N LEU A 5 26.83 36.08 -21.13
CA LEU A 5 26.79 34.93 -20.23
C LEU A 5 26.24 35.33 -18.87
N VAL A 6 26.59 36.52 -18.35
CA VAL A 6 26.07 37.01 -17.07
C VAL A 6 24.57 37.31 -17.15
N LEU A 7 24.13 37.92 -18.26
CA LEU A 7 22.71 38.21 -18.52
C LEU A 7 21.84 36.94 -18.61
N LEU A 8 22.40 35.82 -19.10
CA LEU A 8 21.72 34.53 -19.16
C LEU A 8 21.81 33.74 -17.84
N LEU A 9 22.88 33.91 -17.07
CA LEU A 9 23.17 33.12 -15.87
C LEU A 9 22.44 33.64 -14.63
N VAL A 10 22.21 34.95 -14.52
CA VAL A 10 21.46 35.58 -13.41
C VAL A 10 20.02 35.05 -13.28
N PRO A 11 19.19 35.00 -14.35
CA PRO A 11 17.83 34.46 -14.24
C PRO A 11 17.81 32.96 -13.94
N ALA A 12 18.78 32.18 -14.43
CA ALA A 12 18.85 30.74 -14.17
C ALA A 12 19.06 30.39 -12.69
N VAL A 13 19.72 31.27 -11.93
CA VAL A 13 19.92 31.09 -10.47
C VAL A 13 18.74 31.63 -9.65
N MET A 14 18.03 32.63 -10.17
CA MET A 14 16.87 33.24 -9.49
C MET A 14 15.58 32.41 -9.58
N PHE A 15 15.49 31.47 -10.52
CA PHE A 15 14.36 30.55 -10.66
C PHE A 15 14.83 29.12 -10.38
N PRO A 16 15.02 28.72 -9.10
CA PRO A 16 15.34 27.35 -8.76
C PRO A 16 14.22 26.43 -9.29
N ALA A 17 14.61 25.33 -9.92
CA ALA A 17 13.66 24.32 -10.38
C ALA A 17 12.83 23.81 -9.18
N PRO A 18 11.52 23.56 -9.36
CA PRO A 18 10.66 23.12 -8.26
C PRO A 18 11.18 21.79 -7.71
N ALA A 19 11.68 21.80 -6.48
CA ALA A 19 12.11 20.60 -5.78
C ALA A 19 10.87 19.79 -5.35
N GLN A 20 10.48 18.81 -6.16
CA GLN A 20 9.33 17.91 -5.92
C GLN A 20 9.56 16.92 -4.76
N ALA A 21 10.68 17.02 -4.04
CA ALA A 21 11.05 16.14 -2.93
C ALA A 21 10.77 16.76 -1.56
N TYR A 22 10.00 17.87 -1.49
CA TYR A 22 9.54 18.41 -0.22
C TYR A 22 8.39 17.57 0.31
N VAL A 23 8.71 16.67 1.24
CA VAL A 23 7.71 16.01 2.07
C VAL A 23 7.30 17.02 3.12
N ASP A 24 6.16 17.68 2.93
CA ASP A 24 5.65 18.58 3.95
C ASP A 24 5.25 17.77 5.21
N PRO A 25 5.40 18.33 6.42
CA PRO A 25 5.13 17.60 7.66
C PRO A 25 3.68 17.08 7.78
N GLY A 26 2.74 17.66 7.03
CA GLY A 26 1.36 17.17 6.93
C GLY A 26 1.28 15.87 6.13
N SER A 27 1.93 15.80 4.97
CA SER A 27 1.98 14.63 4.10
C SER A 27 2.63 13.42 4.78
N GLY A 28 3.70 13.63 5.55
CA GLY A 28 4.34 12.58 6.34
C GLY A 28 3.40 12.00 7.40
N SER A 29 2.62 12.85 8.08
CA SER A 29 1.63 12.43 9.08
C SER A 29 0.51 11.61 8.45
N LEU A 30 -0.01 12.01 7.29
CA LEU A 30 -1.03 11.27 6.56
C LEU A 30 -0.53 9.90 6.08
N ALA A 31 0.71 9.80 5.63
CA ALA A 31 1.30 8.53 5.22
C ALA A 31 1.36 7.54 6.41
N VAL A 32 1.85 7.99 7.57
CA VAL A 32 1.91 7.17 8.79
C VAL A 32 0.50 6.74 9.24
N GLN A 33 -0.46 7.66 9.24
CA GLN A 33 -1.85 7.35 9.57
C GLN A 33 -2.46 6.33 8.60
N GLY A 34 -2.20 6.45 7.30
CA GLY A 34 -2.65 5.49 6.29
C GLY A 34 -2.09 4.09 6.50
N ILE A 35 -0.80 3.99 6.86
CA ILE A 35 -0.16 2.70 7.19
C ILE A 35 -0.80 2.08 8.43
N ILE A 36 -1.01 2.86 9.49
CA ILE A 36 -1.66 2.38 10.72
C ILE A 36 -3.08 1.90 10.42
N ALA A 37 -3.86 2.69 9.68
CA ALA A 37 -5.22 2.34 9.28
C ALA A 37 -5.25 1.05 8.44
N ALA A 38 -4.30 0.86 7.52
CA ALA A 38 -4.20 -0.36 6.73
C ALA A 38 -3.89 -1.59 7.59
N ILE A 39 -2.94 -1.50 8.51
CA ILE A 39 -2.58 -2.60 9.43
C ILE A 39 -3.78 -2.96 10.32
N LEU A 40 -4.42 -1.96 10.92
CA LEU A 40 -5.60 -2.17 11.77
C LEU A 40 -6.77 -2.75 10.98
N GLY A 41 -7.02 -2.24 9.77
CA GLY A 41 -8.05 -2.71 8.86
C GLY A 41 -7.84 -4.18 8.51
N VAL A 42 -6.66 -4.54 8.00
CA VAL A 42 -6.31 -5.92 7.66
C VAL A 42 -6.37 -6.83 8.88
N GLY A 43 -5.81 -6.41 10.01
CA GLY A 43 -5.82 -7.18 11.25
C GLY A 43 -7.24 -7.46 11.76
N LEU A 44 -8.12 -6.46 11.73
CA LEU A 44 -9.51 -6.62 12.13
C LEU A 44 -10.27 -7.52 11.16
N THR A 45 -10.13 -7.31 9.85
CA THR A 45 -10.75 -8.16 8.83
C THR A 45 -10.29 -9.61 8.99
N LEU A 46 -8.99 -9.86 9.17
CA LEU A 46 -8.46 -11.21 9.37
C LEU A 46 -9.05 -11.85 10.63
N ARG A 47 -9.15 -11.09 11.74
CA ARG A 47 -9.75 -11.57 12.99
C ARG A 47 -11.23 -11.92 12.83
N LEU A 48 -12.01 -11.08 12.14
CA LEU A 48 -13.44 -11.31 11.91
C LEU A 48 -13.68 -12.53 11.01
N TYR A 49 -12.89 -12.68 9.95
CA TYR A 49 -13.07 -13.75 8.96
C TYR A 49 -12.24 -15.00 9.23
N TRP A 50 -11.53 -15.09 10.35
CA TRP A 50 -10.62 -16.19 10.65
C TRP A 50 -11.23 -17.58 10.48
N ARG A 51 -12.48 -17.77 10.93
CA ARG A 51 -13.21 -19.05 10.74
C ARG A 51 -13.42 -19.36 9.26
N ARG A 52 -13.99 -18.42 8.50
CA ARG A 52 -14.26 -18.60 7.07
C ARG A 52 -12.98 -18.82 6.26
N ILE A 53 -11.90 -18.13 6.60
CA ILE A 53 -10.58 -18.31 5.99
C ILE A 53 -10.07 -19.73 6.25
N ARG A 54 -10.14 -20.19 7.51
CA ARG A 54 -9.76 -21.57 7.86
C ARG A 54 -10.64 -22.60 7.18
N ASP A 55 -11.94 -22.37 7.07
CA ASP A 55 -12.87 -23.31 6.42
C ASP A 55 -12.62 -23.41 4.91
N ARG A 56 -12.28 -22.29 4.26
CA ARG A 56 -11.86 -22.28 2.85
C ARG A 56 -10.50 -22.95 2.64
N LEU A 57 -9.58 -22.81 3.60
CA LEU A 57 -8.26 -23.42 3.52
C LEU A 57 -8.28 -24.92 3.85
N ARG A 58 -9.23 -25.36 4.68
CA ARG A 58 -9.32 -26.74 5.17
C ARG A 58 -9.93 -27.74 4.21
N GLY A 59 -10.24 -27.38 2.96
CA GLY A 59 -10.66 -28.29 1.86
C GLY A 59 -11.52 -29.47 2.31
N ARG A 60 -12.86 -29.37 2.14
CA ARG A 60 -13.82 -30.38 2.65
C ARG A 60 -13.25 -31.80 2.50
N PRO A 61 -13.15 -32.60 3.59
CA PRO A 61 -12.86 -34.01 3.45
C PRO A 61 -13.98 -34.57 2.57
N GLN A 62 -13.60 -35.14 1.44
CA GLN A 62 -14.49 -35.95 0.65
C GLN A 62 -15.02 -37.02 1.60
N ARG A 63 -16.35 -37.02 1.81
CA ARG A 63 -16.97 -38.17 2.45
C ARG A 63 -16.98 -39.23 1.38
N ASP A 64 -16.19 -40.27 1.63
CA ASP A 64 -16.21 -41.49 0.88
C ASP A 64 -17.55 -42.14 1.22
N ASP A 65 -18.57 -41.87 0.40
CA ASP A 65 -19.82 -42.62 0.45
C ASP A 65 -19.51 -44.02 -0.11
N GLU A 66 -18.88 -44.85 0.72
CA GLU A 66 -18.80 -46.30 0.51
C GLU A 66 -20.21 -46.87 0.71
N THR A 67 -20.91 -47.03 -0.42
CA THR A 67 -21.55 -48.28 -0.84
C THR A 67 -21.67 -49.33 0.27
N ASP A 68 -22.78 -49.30 0.99
CA ASP A 68 -23.43 -50.50 1.50
C ASP A 68 -24.93 -50.37 1.16
N ALA A 69 -25.18 -50.40 -0.14
CA ALA A 69 -26.45 -50.87 -0.69
C ALA A 69 -26.28 -52.38 -0.92
N ASP A 70 -27.08 -53.15 -0.19
CA ASP A 70 -27.51 -54.52 -0.52
C ASP A 70 -26.43 -55.54 -0.91
N ALA A 71 -26.04 -56.40 0.05
CA ALA A 71 -25.69 -57.80 -0.17
C ALA A 71 -25.97 -58.65 1.07
#